data_AF-A0A8J6SQZ3-F1
#
_entry.id   AF-A0A8J6SQZ3-F1
#
_cell.length_a   1.000
_cell.length_b   1.000
_cell.length_c   1.000
_cell.angle_alpha   90.00
_cell.angle_beta   90.00
_cell.angle_gamma   90.00
#
_symmetry.space_group_name_H-M   'P 1'
#
loop_
_entity.id
_entity.type
_entity.pdbx_description
1 polymer ?
#
loop_
_entity_poly.entity_id
_entity_poly.type
_entity_poly.pdbx_seq_one_letter_code
_entity_poly.pdbx_strand_id
1 'polypeptide(L)'
;MRRESFTFVILGLALAGLGYGIAYDLATAQQSTSIFRSSERSEAIARIVDINNGRVARKRVNAQDYQLVDVNTDLFAGDLILPEGNAVVLVQCNESGTVWRVPTGSPSGVSSGCASPDRFNFGPR
;
A
#
# COMPACT_ATOMS: atom_id res chain seq x y z
N MET A 1 -19.26 2.75 37.13
CA MET A 1 -17.93 3.41 37.23
C MET A 1 -18.00 4.71 36.44
N ARG A 2 -18.00 5.84 37.16
CA ARG A 2 -18.12 7.22 36.64
C ARG A 2 -16.78 7.65 36.02
N ARG A 3 -16.81 8.31 34.87
CA ARG A 3 -15.68 9.09 34.35
C ARG A 3 -16.03 10.57 34.46
N GLU A 4 -15.14 11.30 35.10
CA GLU A 4 -15.31 12.66 35.57
C GLU A 4 -15.01 13.67 34.46
N SER A 5 -15.86 14.70 34.37
CA SER A 5 -15.72 15.85 33.49
C SER A 5 -14.72 16.84 34.08
N PHE A 6 -13.66 17.16 33.36
CA PHE A 6 -12.74 18.24 33.74
C PHE A 6 -13.18 19.56 33.08
N THR A 7 -13.87 20.39 33.87
CA THR A 7 -14.19 21.78 33.53
C THR A 7 -13.00 22.66 33.91
N PHE A 8 -12.28 23.19 32.92
CA PHE A 8 -11.28 24.23 33.14
C PHE A 8 -11.96 25.60 33.08
N VAL A 9 -12.03 26.27 34.22
CA VAL A 9 -12.42 27.69 34.34
C VAL A 9 -11.17 28.52 34.04
N ILE A 10 -11.13 29.18 32.87
CA ILE A 10 -10.09 30.17 32.58
C ILE A 10 -10.69 31.56 32.81
N LEU A 11 -10.25 32.16 33.91
CA LEU A 11 -10.45 33.54 34.30
C LEU A 11 -9.58 34.43 33.38
N GLY A 12 -10.19 35.11 32.41
CA GLY A 12 -9.51 36.03 31.50
C GLY A 12 -9.92 37.47 31.75
N LEU A 13 -8.99 38.23 32.34
CA LEU A 13 -9.06 39.66 32.68
C LEU A 13 -9.43 40.53 31.45
N ALA A 14 -10.37 41.45 31.63
CA ALA A 14 -10.67 42.51 30.67
C ALA A 14 -9.67 43.67 30.83
N LEU A 15 -9.00 44.06 29.74
CA LEU A 15 -8.32 45.34 29.63
C LEU A 15 -8.87 46.08 28.41
N ALA A 16 -9.56 47.19 28.70
CA ALA A 16 -9.99 48.17 27.73
C ALA A 16 -8.77 48.95 27.22
N GLY A 17 -8.61 49.01 25.90
CA GLY A 17 -7.62 49.84 25.23
C GLY A 17 -8.21 50.45 23.97
N LEU A 18 -8.50 51.76 24.03
CA LEU A 18 -8.83 52.60 22.89
C LEU A 18 -7.56 52.85 22.06
N GLY A 19 -7.59 52.56 20.77
CA GLY A 19 -6.49 52.85 19.85
C GLY A 19 -6.91 52.70 18.39
N TYR A 20 -6.81 53.80 17.66
CA TYR A 20 -7.16 54.00 16.25
C TYR A 20 -6.31 53.14 15.29
N GLY A 21 -6.75 53.05 14.02
CA GLY A 21 -6.25 52.19 12.92
C GLY A 21 -4.73 52.11 12.78
N ILE A 22 -4.17 51.08 12.14
CA ILE A 22 -4.25 50.79 10.71
C ILE A 22 -4.05 49.27 10.54
N ALA A 23 -4.94 48.56 9.85
CA ALA A 23 -4.76 47.15 9.52
C ALA A 23 -4.49 46.99 8.02
N TYR A 24 -3.22 46.85 7.65
CA TYR A 24 -2.82 46.13 6.43
C TYR A 24 -2.88 44.65 6.78
N ASP A 25 -3.97 43.99 6.41
CA ASP A 25 -4.09 42.54 6.60
C ASP A 25 -3.50 41.83 5.39
N LEU A 26 -2.19 41.55 5.46
CA LEU A 26 -1.48 40.65 4.57
C LEU A 26 -1.42 39.25 5.22
N ALA A 27 -2.59 38.66 5.52
CA ALA A 27 -2.66 37.28 6.00
C ALA A 27 -2.42 36.31 4.84
N THR A 28 -1.18 35.88 4.77
CA THR A 28 -0.64 34.87 3.88
C THR A 28 -1.23 33.50 4.20
N ALA A 29 -1.92 32.93 3.20
CA ALA A 29 -1.90 31.55 2.74
C ALA A 29 -2.08 30.35 3.70
N GLN A 30 -2.76 29.35 3.12
CA GLN A 30 -2.63 27.91 3.38
C GLN A 30 -3.33 27.34 4.62
N GLN A 31 -4.66 27.27 4.55
CA GLN A 31 -5.33 26.06 5.02
C GLN A 31 -5.16 24.97 3.95
N SER A 32 -4.08 24.21 4.10
CA SER A 32 -3.81 22.98 3.40
C SER A 32 -5.05 22.09 3.41
N THR A 33 -5.59 21.84 2.21
CA THR A 33 -6.50 20.73 1.95
C THR A 33 -5.79 19.44 2.33
N SER A 34 -6.03 18.94 3.54
CA SER A 34 -5.73 17.56 3.88
C SER A 34 -6.71 16.68 3.13
N ILE A 35 -6.41 16.43 1.85
CA ILE A 35 -6.96 15.28 1.16
C ILE A 35 -6.33 14.08 1.87
N PHE A 36 -6.99 13.64 2.93
CA PHE A 36 -6.80 12.32 3.52
C PHE A 36 -7.17 11.36 2.40
N ARG A 37 -6.17 11.07 1.55
CA ARG A 37 -6.18 9.94 0.63
C ARG A 37 -6.35 8.75 1.56
N SER A 38 -7.59 8.29 1.69
CA SER A 38 -7.93 7.04 2.33
C SER A 38 -6.92 6.05 1.81
N SER A 39 -5.98 5.69 2.68
CA SER A 39 -5.11 4.55 2.50
C SER A 39 -6.07 3.38 2.49
N GLU A 40 -6.65 3.06 1.32
CA GLU A 40 -7.22 1.75 1.07
C GLU A 40 -6.18 0.78 1.59
N ARG A 41 -6.50 0.07 2.67
CA ARG A 41 -5.78 -1.13 3.03
C ARG A 41 -5.93 -2.02 1.82
N SER A 42 -4.94 -1.99 0.93
CA SER A 42 -4.84 -2.98 -0.12
C SER A 42 -4.76 -4.31 0.62
N GLU A 43 -5.81 -5.11 0.55
CA GLU A 43 -5.82 -6.43 1.15
C GLU A 43 -4.94 -7.37 0.31
N ALA A 44 -4.36 -8.37 0.96
CA ALA A 44 -3.61 -9.39 0.25
C ALA A 44 -4.57 -10.18 -0.65
N ILE A 45 -4.25 -10.29 -1.93
CA ILE A 45 -5.08 -10.99 -2.92
C ILE A 45 -4.52 -12.37 -3.28
N ALA A 46 -3.27 -12.64 -2.90
CA ALA A 46 -2.61 -13.92 -3.11
C ALA A 46 -1.52 -14.16 -2.08
N ARG A 47 -0.99 -15.38 -2.04
CA ARG A 47 0.11 -15.78 -1.16
C ARG A 47 1.05 -16.74 -1.87
N ILE A 48 2.35 -16.61 -1.61
CA ILE A 48 3.34 -17.62 -2.01
C ILE A 48 3.15 -18.84 -1.12
N VAL A 49 2.79 -19.99 -1.69
CA VAL A 49 2.54 -21.22 -0.93
C VAL A 49 3.66 -22.23 -1.03
N ASP A 50 4.55 -22.09 -2.02
CA ASP A 50 5.69 -22.97 -2.18
C ASP A 50 6.82 -22.33 -2.99
N ILE A 51 8.06 -22.64 -2.62
CA ILE A 51 9.30 -22.26 -3.30
C ILE A 51 10.23 -23.46 -3.28
N ASN A 52 10.46 -24.07 -4.43
CA ASN A 52 11.40 -25.20 -4.58
C ASN A 52 12.65 -24.78 -5.33
N ASN A 53 13.80 -25.32 -4.90
CA ASN A 53 15.10 -25.23 -5.59
C ASN A 53 15.57 -23.81 -5.93
N GLY A 54 15.29 -22.81 -5.07
CA GLY A 54 15.86 -21.48 -5.28
C GLY A 54 15.24 -20.39 -4.43
N ARG A 55 15.18 -19.19 -4.99
CA ARG A 55 14.69 -17.98 -4.33
C ARG A 55 13.71 -17.26 -5.22
N VAL A 56 12.90 -16.41 -4.61
CA VAL A 56 11.97 -15.55 -5.31
C VAL A 56 12.10 -14.13 -4.79
N ALA A 57 12.10 -13.19 -5.73
CA ALA A 57 12.11 -11.79 -5.42
C ALA A 57 10.75 -11.17 -5.76
N ARG A 58 10.28 -10.25 -4.92
CA ARG A 58 9.07 -9.47 -5.12
C ARG A 58 9.41 -7.99 -5.23
N LYS A 59 8.81 -7.31 -6.21
CA LYS A 59 8.80 -5.85 -6.29
C LYS A 59 7.37 -5.33 -6.14
N ARG A 60 7.17 -4.39 -5.22
CA ARG A 60 5.87 -3.70 -5.04
C ARG A 60 5.72 -2.58 -6.05
N VAL A 61 4.48 -2.19 -6.37
CA VAL A 61 4.17 -1.09 -7.32
C VAL A 61 4.98 0.18 -7.06
N ASN A 62 5.17 0.54 -5.79
CA ASN A 62 5.88 1.76 -5.38
C ASN A 62 7.29 1.49 -4.83
N ALA A 63 7.79 0.26 -4.91
CA ALA A 63 9.15 -0.06 -4.50
C ALA A 63 10.12 0.23 -5.65
N GLN A 64 11.32 0.70 -5.31
CA GLN A 64 12.39 0.89 -6.29
C GLN A 64 12.99 -0.47 -6.68
N ASP A 65 13.24 -1.31 -5.67
CA ASP A 65 13.98 -2.54 -5.81
C ASP A 65 13.15 -3.80 -5.54
N TYR A 66 13.66 -4.92 -6.05
CA TYR A 66 13.18 -6.25 -5.69
C TYR A 66 13.69 -6.64 -4.30
N GLN A 67 12.85 -7.34 -3.54
CA GLN A 67 13.20 -7.88 -2.23
C GLN A 67 13.01 -9.38 -2.26
N LEU A 68 13.98 -10.13 -1.70
CA LEU A 68 13.80 -11.55 -1.47
C LEU A 68 12.65 -11.79 -0.49
N VAL A 69 11.82 -12.77 -0.80
CA VAL A 69 10.67 -13.13 0.02
C VAL A 69 10.56 -14.64 0.16
N ASP A 70 9.89 -15.08 1.22
CA ASP A 70 9.77 -16.48 1.58
C ASP A 70 8.35 -17.02 1.34
N VAL A 71 8.17 -18.32 1.58
CA VAL A 71 6.86 -18.96 1.65
C VAL A 71 5.98 -18.25 2.69
N ASN A 72 4.67 -18.23 2.44
CA ASN A 72 3.65 -17.50 3.18
C ASN A 72 3.72 -15.97 3.05
N THR A 73 4.53 -15.45 2.14
CA THR A 73 4.51 -14.01 1.83
C THR A 73 3.20 -13.64 1.12
N ASP A 74 2.50 -12.68 1.69
CA ASP A 74 1.31 -12.07 1.09
C ASP A 74 1.67 -11.16 -0.08
N LEU A 75 0.86 -11.27 -1.14
CA LEU A 75 0.98 -10.54 -2.39
C LEU A 75 -0.24 -9.67 -2.65
N PHE A 76 0.00 -8.52 -3.26
CA PHE A 76 -0.97 -7.45 -3.43
C PHE A 76 -1.12 -7.12 -4.92
N ALA A 77 -2.22 -6.48 -5.28
CA ALA A 77 -2.44 -6.06 -6.67
C ALA A 77 -1.28 -5.18 -7.17
N GLY A 78 -0.70 -5.56 -8.30
CA GLY A 78 0.43 -4.89 -8.93
C GLY A 78 1.81 -5.33 -8.45
N ASP A 79 1.92 -6.25 -7.48
CA ASP A 79 3.20 -6.86 -7.13
C ASP A 79 3.77 -7.65 -8.32
N LEU A 80 5.08 -7.56 -8.53
CA LEU A 80 5.82 -8.36 -9.51
C LEU A 80 6.63 -9.42 -8.79
N ILE A 81 6.54 -10.66 -9.27
CA ILE A 81 7.26 -11.83 -8.74
C ILE A 81 8.28 -12.29 -9.77
N LEU A 82 9.51 -12.53 -9.32
CA LEU A 82 10.61 -12.99 -10.15
C LEU A 82 11.30 -14.20 -9.48
N PRO A 83 11.02 -15.43 -9.95
CA PRO A 83 11.79 -16.60 -9.56
C PRO A 83 13.24 -16.49 -10.06
N GLU A 84 14.21 -16.75 -9.20
CA GLU A 84 15.64 -16.74 -9.55
C GLU A 84 16.13 -18.13 -9.96
N GLY A 85 16.98 -18.20 -10.99
CA GLY A 85 17.61 -19.44 -11.42
C GLY A 85 16.59 -20.52 -11.85
N ASN A 86 16.66 -21.68 -11.21
CA ASN A 86 15.77 -22.83 -11.43
C ASN A 86 14.62 -22.92 -10.41
N ALA A 87 14.32 -21.84 -9.67
CA ALA A 87 13.27 -21.82 -8.68
C ALA A 87 11.90 -22.15 -9.27
N VAL A 88 11.14 -23.01 -8.60
CA VAL A 88 9.73 -23.27 -8.89
C VAL A 88 8.89 -22.63 -7.81
N VAL A 89 8.12 -21.61 -8.17
CA VAL A 89 7.30 -20.84 -7.22
C VAL A 89 5.83 -21.10 -7.51
N LEU A 90 5.07 -21.41 -6.47
CA LEU A 90 3.62 -21.55 -6.52
C LEU A 90 2.95 -20.40 -5.75
N VAL A 91 1.97 -19.77 -6.39
CA VAL A 91 1.17 -18.71 -5.82
C VAL A 91 -0.27 -19.16 -5.76
N GLN A 92 -0.89 -19.03 -4.59
CA GLN A 92 -2.30 -19.29 -4.37
C GLN A 92 -3.08 -17.98 -4.29
N CYS A 93 -4.18 -17.92 -5.02
CA CYS A 93 -5.09 -16.79 -5.03
C CYS A 93 -6.10 -16.87 -3.90
N ASN A 94 -6.30 -15.78 -3.16
CA ASN A 94 -7.15 -15.80 -1.97
C ASN A 94 -8.63 -15.91 -2.33
N GLU A 95 -9.08 -15.21 -3.37
CA GLU A 95 -10.50 -15.22 -3.78
C GLU A 95 -10.92 -16.54 -4.45
N SER A 96 -10.09 -17.08 -5.35
CA SER A 96 -10.44 -18.28 -6.14
C SER A 96 -9.87 -19.58 -5.58
N GLY A 97 -8.91 -19.51 -4.66
CA GLY A 97 -8.12 -20.67 -4.21
C GLY A 97 -7.21 -21.28 -5.29
N THR A 98 -7.20 -20.73 -6.51
CA THR A 98 -6.43 -21.26 -7.64
C THR A 98 -4.95 -21.13 -7.36
N VAL A 99 -4.21 -22.21 -7.65
CA VAL A 99 -2.74 -22.22 -7.56
C VAL A 99 -2.18 -22.16 -8.97
N TRP A 100 -1.23 -21.25 -9.20
CA TRP A 100 -0.51 -21.16 -10.46
C TRP A 100 0.99 -21.19 -10.24
N ARG A 101 1.71 -21.70 -11.24
CA ARG A 101 3.17 -21.75 -11.26
C ARG A 101 3.71 -20.49 -11.91
N VAL A 102 4.61 -19.79 -11.21
CA VAL A 102 5.25 -18.60 -11.75
C VAL A 102 6.28 -18.99 -12.82
N PRO A 103 6.21 -18.43 -14.04
CA PRO A 103 7.23 -18.69 -15.06
C PRO A 103 8.59 -18.14 -14.61
N THR A 104 9.65 -18.86 -14.93
CA THR A 104 11.03 -18.46 -14.64
C THR A 104 11.57 -17.52 -15.71
N GLY A 105 12.53 -16.66 -15.34
CA GLY A 105 13.25 -15.82 -16.29
C GLY A 105 12.52 -14.55 -16.76
N SER A 106 11.28 -14.29 -16.30
CA SER A 106 10.59 -13.03 -16.56
C SER A 106 9.67 -12.65 -15.38
N PRO A 107 9.65 -11.37 -14.95
CA PRO A 107 8.76 -10.93 -13.88
C PRO A 107 7.29 -11.15 -14.23
N SER A 108 6.52 -11.69 -13.28
CA SER A 108 5.08 -11.95 -13.42
C SER A 108 4.29 -11.07 -12.47
N GLY A 109 3.26 -10.39 -12.97
CA GLY A 109 2.43 -9.48 -12.17
C GLY A 109 1.24 -10.17 -11.52
N VAL A 110 0.96 -9.80 -10.27
CA VAL A 110 -0.25 -10.19 -9.54
C VAL A 110 -1.34 -9.17 -9.85
N SER A 111 -2.46 -9.60 -10.42
CA SER A 111 -3.59 -8.73 -10.77
C SER A 111 -4.81 -9.05 -9.90
N SER A 112 -5.81 -8.18 -9.91
CA SER A 112 -7.06 -8.32 -9.13
C SER A 112 -7.88 -9.58 -9.44
N GLY A 113 -7.58 -10.31 -10.52
CA GLY A 113 -8.17 -11.63 -10.83
C GLY A 113 -7.24 -12.82 -10.55
N CYS A 114 -6.11 -12.57 -9.88
CA CYS A 114 -5.01 -13.46 -9.48
C CYS A 114 -4.74 -14.65 -10.43
N ALA A 115 -3.73 -14.51 -11.30
CA ALA A 115 -3.57 -15.43 -12.43
C ALA A 115 -2.11 -15.77 -12.76
N SER A 116 -1.90 -17.04 -13.15
CA SER A 116 -1.38 -17.39 -14.48
C SER A 116 -1.97 -18.71 -15.01
N PRO A 117 -3.03 -18.63 -15.84
CA PRO A 117 -3.39 -19.71 -16.75
C PRO A 117 -3.50 -19.21 -18.21
N ASP A 118 -2.54 -19.61 -19.06
CA ASP A 118 -2.51 -19.58 -20.55
C ASP A 118 -2.89 -18.32 -21.36
N ARG A 119 -3.22 -17.16 -20.77
CA ARG A 119 -3.93 -16.10 -21.52
C ARG A 119 -3.27 -14.73 -21.71
N PHE A 120 -1.95 -14.60 -21.55
CA PHE A 120 -1.24 -13.48 -22.19
C PHE A 120 -0.63 -13.95 -23.50
N ASN A 121 -1.53 -14.12 -24.48
CA ASN A 121 -1.22 -14.17 -25.90
C ASN A 121 -0.52 -12.85 -26.28
N PHE A 122 0.81 -12.79 -26.15
CA PHE A 122 1.60 -11.81 -26.87
C PHE A 122 1.49 -12.21 -28.35
N GLY A 123 0.58 -11.55 -29.06
CA GLY A 123 0.40 -11.75 -30.50
C GLY A 123 1.76 -11.68 -31.24
N PRO A 124 1.87 -12.35 -32.39
CA PRO A 124 3.13 -12.50 -33.09
C PRO A 124 3.75 -11.13 -33.40
N ARG A 125 5.06 -11.04 -33.16
CA ARG A 125 5.91 -9.95 -33.63
C ARG A 125 5.94 -9.89 -35.16
#